data_AF-A0A9P6U3D5-F1
#
_entry.id   AF-A0A9P6U3D5-F1
#
_cell.length_a   1.000
_cell.length_b   1.000
_cell.length_c   1.000
_cell.angle_alpha   90.00
_cell.angle_beta   90.00
_cell.angle_gamma   90.00
#
_symmetry.space_group_name_H-M   'P 1'
#
loop_
_entity.id
_entity.type
_entity.pdbx_description
1 polymer ?
#
loop_
_entity_poly.entity_id
_entity_poly.type
_entity_poly.pdbx_seq_one_letter_code
_entity_poly.pdbx_strand_id
1 'polypeptide(L)'
;MPPETPWSPTSTPTSTKMAENVEVPLGEAMHRKEYQFEIVLSSGKTLCRESKTGESKLDMKDLQEQTQSIMKILLGDIHSVDIQFIFSKDKTYSNIGLWAHRSILSRHKSFADLIEKTIKSRGGNGTEPGFLTIHIDNFTLATFCCLLRYLYTGEIGHSIDSSQFAFSTLDPAAVVVRDASSGCVKDNVKWSPLEPTSSWQLKDVRWTELLFLSDHFGITSLRNQCKDNVIESIDDRNVIEILFEVGCSFEGVKAAGLDYVADNKESLFKDGNDPFEEYRCRKECYTLMVEVMKRMSGN
;
A
#
# COMPACT_ATOMS: atom_id res chain seq x y z
N MET A 1 -55.72 13.09 -47.89
CA MET A 1 -54.87 13.78 -46.89
C MET A 1 -55.76 14.26 -45.75
N PRO A 2 -55.71 13.62 -44.57
CA PRO A 2 -56.24 14.18 -43.33
C PRO A 2 -55.12 14.89 -42.53
N PRO A 3 -55.46 15.87 -41.67
CA PRO A 3 -54.50 16.73 -41.01
C PRO A 3 -53.88 16.09 -39.76
N GLU A 4 -52.58 16.35 -39.56
CA GLU A 4 -51.79 15.95 -38.41
C GLU A 4 -52.16 16.76 -37.15
N THR A 5 -52.47 16.07 -36.06
CA THR A 5 -52.56 16.64 -34.70
C THR A 5 -51.19 16.67 -34.04
N PRO A 6 -50.78 17.77 -33.38
CA PRO A 6 -49.50 17.85 -32.69
C PRO A 6 -49.59 17.25 -31.28
N TRP A 7 -48.68 16.32 -30.99
CA TRP A 7 -48.43 15.79 -29.64
C TRP A 7 -47.66 16.83 -28.81
N SER A 8 -48.17 17.16 -27.62
CA SER A 8 -47.43 17.92 -26.60
C SER A 8 -46.89 16.94 -25.54
N PRO A 9 -45.59 16.97 -25.20
CA PRO A 9 -45.05 16.13 -24.16
C PRO A 9 -45.39 16.69 -22.77
N THR A 10 -46.02 15.87 -21.94
CA THR A 10 -46.28 16.16 -20.54
C THR A 10 -44.98 15.97 -19.75
N SER A 11 -44.40 17.03 -19.23
CA SER A 11 -43.27 16.98 -18.30
C SER A 11 -43.77 16.60 -16.89
N THR A 12 -43.34 15.44 -16.40
CA THR A 12 -43.48 15.08 -14.98
C THR A 12 -42.46 15.83 -14.14
N PRO A 13 -42.84 16.45 -13.00
CA PRO A 13 -41.92 17.14 -12.13
C PRO A 13 -41.02 16.14 -11.37
N THR A 14 -39.71 16.27 -11.55
CA THR A 14 -38.69 15.55 -10.77
C THR A 14 -38.69 16.09 -9.34
N SER A 15 -39.11 15.27 -8.38
CA SER A 15 -39.05 15.60 -6.95
C SER A 15 -37.60 15.57 -6.47
N THR A 16 -36.99 16.74 -6.35
CA THR A 16 -35.68 16.93 -5.72
C THR A 16 -35.84 16.70 -4.21
N LYS A 17 -35.41 15.54 -3.71
CA LYS A 17 -35.29 15.31 -2.26
C LYS A 17 -34.19 16.22 -1.72
N MET A 18 -34.54 17.10 -0.79
CA MET A 18 -33.58 17.92 -0.05
C MET A 18 -32.69 17.00 0.79
N ALA A 19 -31.38 17.28 0.79
CA ALA A 19 -30.44 16.65 1.69
C ALA A 19 -30.80 17.06 3.13
N GLU A 20 -31.08 16.08 3.98
CA GLU A 20 -31.31 16.29 5.41
C GLU A 20 -29.95 16.49 6.08
N ASN A 21 -29.70 17.69 6.60
CA ASN A 21 -28.53 17.94 7.44
C ASN A 21 -28.79 17.31 8.81
N VAL A 22 -27.99 16.32 9.18
CA VAL A 22 -28.01 15.73 10.52
C VAL A 22 -26.98 16.47 11.38
N GLU A 23 -27.46 17.25 12.35
CA GLU A 23 -26.61 17.86 13.38
C GLU A 23 -26.53 16.91 14.58
N VAL A 24 -25.32 16.48 14.96
CA VAL A 24 -25.09 15.67 16.17
C VAL A 24 -24.52 16.57 17.27
N PRO A 25 -25.17 16.66 18.44
CA PRO A 25 -24.65 17.44 19.57
C PRO A 25 -23.28 16.91 20.03
N LEU A 26 -22.30 17.82 20.14
CA LEU A 26 -20.90 17.47 20.46
C LEU A 26 -20.74 16.67 21.76
N GLY A 27 -21.63 16.87 22.73
CA GLY A 27 -21.62 16.17 24.02
C GLY A 27 -22.02 14.69 23.93
N GLU A 28 -22.74 14.28 22.89
CA GLU A 28 -23.20 12.89 22.70
C GLU A 28 -22.23 12.06 21.85
N ALA A 29 -21.34 12.72 21.09
CA ALA A 29 -20.37 12.07 20.21
C ALA A 29 -19.04 11.68 20.89
N MET A 30 -18.88 12.00 22.18
CA MET A 30 -17.63 11.83 22.91
C MET A 30 -17.78 10.88 24.10
N HIS A 31 -17.14 9.71 24.04
CA HIS A 31 -16.93 8.85 25.20
C HIS A 31 -15.45 8.87 25.59
N ARG A 32 -15.14 9.17 26.86
CA ARG A 32 -13.76 9.22 27.40
C ARG A 32 -12.78 10.12 26.63
N LYS A 33 -13.26 11.21 26.03
CA LYS A 33 -12.48 12.15 25.20
C LYS A 33 -12.02 11.59 23.84
N GLU A 34 -12.56 10.46 23.41
CA GLU A 34 -12.36 9.90 22.08
C GLU A 34 -13.67 9.96 21.29
N TYR A 35 -13.58 10.26 19.99
CA TYR A 35 -14.73 10.19 19.10
C TYR A 35 -15.06 8.72 18.83
N GLN A 36 -16.20 8.26 19.33
CA GLN A 36 -16.79 6.99 18.92
C GLN A 36 -18.00 7.31 18.06
N PHE A 37 -17.85 7.20 16.75
CA PHE A 37 -18.98 7.18 15.84
C PHE A 37 -19.15 5.76 15.28
N GLU A 38 -20.36 5.23 15.42
CA GLU A 38 -20.81 4.06 14.69
C GLU A 38 -21.44 4.57 13.39
N ILE A 39 -20.75 4.37 12.26
CA ILE A 39 -21.31 4.72 10.96
C ILE A 39 -22.21 3.55 10.54
N VAL A 40 -23.52 3.70 10.76
CA VAL A 40 -24.52 2.74 10.28
C VAL A 40 -25.00 3.17 8.91
N LEU A 41 -24.46 2.55 7.86
CA LEU A 41 -24.97 2.72 6.50
C LEU A 41 -26.18 1.80 6.31
N SER A 42 -27.39 2.38 6.28
CA SER A 42 -28.65 1.67 6.02
C SER A 42 -29.28 2.14 4.72
N SER A 43 -29.66 1.20 3.86
CA SER A 43 -30.46 1.47 2.65
C SER A 43 -31.98 1.50 2.92
N GLY A 44 -32.40 1.26 4.17
CA GLY A 44 -33.80 1.24 4.60
C GLY A 44 -34.28 2.56 5.23
N LYS A 45 -35.54 2.93 4.94
CA LYS A 45 -36.13 4.25 5.25
C LYS A 45 -36.45 4.54 6.72
N THR A 46 -36.23 3.60 7.64
CA THR A 46 -36.54 3.82 9.06
C THR A 46 -35.86 2.74 9.90
N LEU A 47 -34.75 3.09 10.55
CA LEU A 47 -34.21 2.36 11.69
C LEU A 47 -33.53 3.37 12.63
N CYS A 48 -34.34 4.20 13.29
CA CYS A 48 -33.97 4.67 14.63
C CYS A 48 -33.95 3.41 15.51
N ARG A 49 -32.80 2.76 15.57
CA ARG A 49 -32.58 1.68 16.53
C ARG A 49 -32.45 2.38 17.88
N GLU A 50 -33.50 2.33 18.71
CA GLU A 50 -33.35 2.61 20.13
C GLU A 50 -32.21 1.71 20.62
N SER A 51 -31.07 2.31 20.96
CA SER A 51 -29.96 1.62 21.56
C SER A 51 -30.43 1.19 22.95
N LYS A 52 -31.05 0.00 23.03
CA LYS A 52 -31.25 -0.67 24.30
C LYS A 52 -29.86 -0.79 24.90
N THR A 53 -29.63 0.02 25.94
CA THR A 53 -28.40 0.16 26.72
C THR A 53 -28.18 -1.09 27.57
N GLY A 54 -28.38 -2.27 26.98
CA GLY A 54 -27.88 -3.51 27.53
C GLY A 54 -26.39 -3.54 27.22
N GLU A 55 -25.57 -3.67 28.25
CA GLU A 55 -24.13 -3.86 28.17
C GLU A 55 -23.80 -5.09 27.32
N SER A 56 -23.84 -4.94 26.00
CA SER A 56 -23.29 -5.89 25.07
C SER A 56 -21.79 -5.89 25.30
N LYS A 57 -21.28 -6.88 26.02
CA LYS A 57 -19.86 -7.25 26.04
C LYS A 57 -19.47 -7.72 24.64
N LEU A 58 -19.40 -6.79 23.69
CA LEU A 58 -18.83 -7.03 22.39
C LEU A 58 -17.35 -7.30 22.64
N ASP A 59 -16.87 -8.46 22.22
CA ASP A 59 -15.47 -8.83 22.37
C ASP A 59 -14.63 -7.81 21.57
N MET A 60 -13.54 -7.32 22.17
CA MET A 60 -12.60 -6.42 21.48
C MET A 60 -12.07 -7.05 20.20
N LYS A 61 -11.99 -8.39 20.18
CA LYS A 61 -11.61 -9.15 19.00
C LYS A 61 -12.62 -9.00 17.86
N ASP A 62 -13.91 -9.13 18.15
CA ASP A 62 -14.97 -9.00 17.14
C ASP A 62 -14.99 -7.59 16.52
N LEU A 63 -14.80 -6.56 17.36
CA LEU A 63 -14.72 -5.18 16.90
C LEU A 63 -13.51 -4.91 16.01
N GLN A 64 -12.36 -5.53 16.34
CA GLN A 64 -11.15 -5.45 15.52
C GLN A 64 -11.36 -6.12 14.16
N GLU A 65 -11.93 -7.33 14.13
CA GLU A 65 -12.22 -8.06 12.90
C GLU A 65 -13.22 -7.29 12.01
N GLN A 66 -14.25 -6.70 12.61
CA GLN A 66 -15.21 -5.86 11.89
C GLN A 66 -14.54 -4.62 11.30
N THR A 67 -13.68 -3.95 12.07
CA THR A 67 -12.93 -2.77 11.60
C THR A 67 -12.01 -3.14 10.44
N GLN A 68 -11.30 -4.27 10.52
CA GLN A 68 -10.44 -4.76 9.45
C GLN A 68 -11.23 -5.09 8.18
N SER A 69 -12.42 -5.69 8.32
CA SER A 69 -13.30 -5.96 7.18
C SER A 69 -13.74 -4.67 6.48
N ILE A 70 -14.10 -3.63 7.24
CA ILE A 70 -14.46 -2.32 6.67
C ILE A 70 -13.26 -1.68 5.96
N MET A 71 -12.07 -1.75 6.56
CA MET A 71 -10.86 -1.20 5.95
C MET A 71 -10.46 -1.93 4.66
N LYS A 72 -10.70 -3.24 4.56
CA LYS A 72 -10.51 -3.99 3.31
C LYS A 72 -11.45 -3.51 2.21
N ILE A 73 -12.72 -3.21 2.54
CA ILE A 73 -13.67 -2.66 1.58
C ILE A 73 -13.21 -1.26 1.10
N LEU A 74 -12.75 -0.42 2.04
CA LEU A 74 -12.27 0.93 1.70
C LEU A 74 -11.05 0.93 0.77
N LEU A 75 -10.16 -0.07 0.82
CA LEU A 75 -9.03 -0.14 -0.12
C LEU A 75 -9.48 -0.16 -1.60
N GLY A 76 -10.63 -0.79 -1.88
CA GLY A 76 -11.21 -0.92 -3.22
C GLY A 76 -12.29 0.13 -3.55
N ASP A 77 -12.65 1.00 -2.60
CA ASP A 77 -13.73 1.97 -2.82
C ASP A 77 -13.27 3.14 -3.70
N ILE A 78 -13.74 3.16 -4.94
CA ILE A 78 -13.44 4.21 -5.91
C ILE A 78 -14.20 5.53 -5.67
N HIS A 79 -15.23 5.54 -4.82
CA HIS A 79 -16.12 6.68 -4.68
C HIS A 79 -15.73 7.62 -3.53
N SER A 80 -14.97 7.11 -2.55
CA SER A 80 -14.54 7.88 -1.37
C SER A 80 -13.07 8.32 -1.41
N VAL A 81 -12.31 7.89 -2.41
CA VAL A 81 -10.89 8.25 -2.55
C VAL A 81 -10.70 9.73 -2.86
N ASP A 82 -9.60 10.30 -2.39
CA ASP A 82 -9.31 11.73 -2.55
C ASP A 82 -7.81 12.04 -2.78
N ILE A 83 -7.00 10.99 -2.92
CA ILE A 83 -5.58 11.03 -3.25
C ILE A 83 -5.22 9.91 -4.22
N GLN A 84 -4.27 10.18 -5.11
CA GLN A 84 -3.76 9.27 -6.10
C GLN A 84 -2.23 9.24 -6.10
N PHE A 85 -1.66 8.04 -6.18
CA PHE A 85 -0.24 7.81 -6.39
C PHE A 85 0.04 7.38 -7.83
N ILE A 86 1.04 7.99 -8.47
CA ILE A 86 1.48 7.64 -9.84
C ILE A 86 2.90 7.10 -9.78
N PHE A 87 3.13 5.92 -10.37
CA PHE A 87 4.41 5.24 -10.37
C PHE A 87 5.14 5.46 -11.69
N SER A 88 5.86 6.57 -11.81
CA SER A 88 6.45 7.01 -13.08
C SER A 88 7.68 6.19 -13.51
N LYS A 89 8.37 5.53 -12.56
CA LYS A 89 9.57 4.72 -12.82
C LYS A 89 9.34 3.22 -12.72
N ASP A 90 8.13 2.77 -12.43
CA ASP A 90 7.80 1.34 -12.43
C ASP A 90 7.83 0.83 -13.88
N LYS A 91 8.78 -0.05 -14.18
CA LYS A 91 8.98 -0.59 -15.53
C LYS A 91 7.83 -1.48 -15.98
N THR A 92 7.13 -2.10 -15.04
CA THR A 92 6.02 -3.02 -15.32
C THR A 92 4.70 -2.26 -15.38
N TYR A 93 4.50 -1.31 -14.46
CA TYR A 93 3.22 -0.61 -14.25
C TYR A 93 3.38 0.92 -14.29
N SER A 94 3.90 1.45 -15.39
CA SER A 94 4.09 2.90 -15.54
C SER A 94 2.77 3.64 -15.73
N ASN A 95 2.66 4.82 -15.11
CA ASN A 95 1.50 5.72 -15.19
C ASN A 95 0.17 5.14 -14.68
N ILE A 96 0.20 4.04 -13.93
CA ILE A 96 -0.99 3.56 -13.23
C ILE A 96 -1.21 4.41 -11.97
N GLY A 97 -2.45 4.87 -11.80
CA GLY A 97 -2.91 5.57 -10.62
C GLY A 97 -3.39 4.62 -9.55
N LEU A 98 -2.75 4.59 -8.39
CA LEU A 98 -3.28 3.91 -7.21
C LEU A 98 -4.03 4.91 -6.34
N TRP A 99 -5.31 4.68 -6.09
CA TRP A 99 -6.15 5.55 -5.29
C TRP A 99 -6.13 5.18 -3.81
N ALA A 100 -6.30 6.17 -2.95
CA ALA A 100 -6.36 6.00 -1.50
C ALA A 100 -7.13 7.13 -0.81
N HIS A 101 -7.20 7.06 0.52
CA HIS A 101 -7.89 8.00 1.39
C HIS A 101 -6.88 8.80 2.22
N ARG A 102 -6.85 10.13 2.06
CA ARG A 102 -6.02 11.03 2.88
C ARG A 102 -6.36 10.89 4.36
N SER A 103 -7.62 10.69 4.72
CA SER A 103 -8.06 10.52 6.12
C SER A 103 -7.40 9.33 6.83
N ILE A 104 -7.07 8.27 6.08
CA ILE A 104 -6.37 7.09 6.60
C ILE A 104 -4.87 7.34 6.62
N LEU A 105 -4.31 7.83 5.50
CA LEU A 105 -2.88 8.07 5.37
C LEU A 105 -2.34 9.13 6.34
N SER A 106 -3.09 10.21 6.58
CA SER A 106 -2.69 11.29 7.50
C SER A 106 -2.59 10.85 8.97
N ARG A 107 -3.00 9.63 9.31
CA ARG A 107 -2.71 9.02 10.63
C ARG A 107 -1.22 8.70 10.81
N HIS A 108 -0.48 8.66 9.71
CA HIS A 108 0.95 8.41 9.69
C HIS A 108 1.69 9.71 9.34
N LYS A 109 2.59 10.14 10.22
CA LYS A 109 3.26 11.45 10.13
C LYS A 109 3.92 11.70 8.77
N SER A 110 4.67 10.73 8.26
CA SER A 110 5.35 10.84 6.95
C SER A 110 4.40 11.12 5.80
N PHE A 111 3.23 10.47 5.79
CA PHE A 111 2.21 10.69 4.79
C PHE A 111 1.47 12.01 4.99
N ALA A 112 1.19 12.39 6.24
CA ALA A 112 0.62 13.71 6.54
C ALA A 112 1.53 14.84 6.03
N ASP A 113 2.82 14.77 6.33
CA ASP A 113 3.84 15.72 5.87
C ASP A 113 3.95 15.74 4.34
N LEU A 114 3.92 14.56 3.70
CA LEU A 114 3.94 14.42 2.25
C LEU A 114 2.70 15.05 1.59
N ILE A 115 1.51 14.79 2.14
CA ILE A 115 0.23 15.35 1.68
C ILE A 115 0.24 16.87 1.81
N GLU A 116 0.64 17.40 2.97
CA GLU A 116 0.71 18.84 3.22
C GLU A 116 1.71 19.52 2.28
N LYS A 117 2.89 18.92 2.09
CA LYS A 117 3.91 19.42 1.16
C LYS A 117 3.37 19.49 -0.27
N THR A 118 2.69 18.45 -0.73
CA THR A 118 2.08 18.43 -2.07
C THR A 118 1.01 19.51 -2.19
N ILE A 119 0.12 19.67 -1.20
CA ILE A 119 -0.90 20.73 -1.19
C ILE A 119 -0.25 22.12 -1.27
N LYS A 120 0.78 22.39 -0.46
CA LYS A 120 1.51 23.67 -0.47
C LYS A 120 2.19 23.95 -1.82
N SER A 121 2.79 22.93 -2.43
CA SER A 121 3.45 23.08 -3.73
C SER A 121 2.49 23.41 -4.88
N ARG A 122 1.19 23.13 -4.73
CA ARG A 122 0.16 23.39 -5.75
C ARG A 122 -0.23 24.87 -5.87
N GLY A 123 0.21 25.73 -4.94
CA GLY A 123 0.24 27.18 -5.13
C GLY A 123 -1.13 27.88 -5.26
N GLY A 124 -1.75 28.19 -4.12
CA GLY A 124 -2.30 29.52 -3.79
C GLY A 124 -3.44 30.17 -4.60
N ASN A 125 -3.76 29.76 -5.82
CA ASN A 125 -4.90 30.31 -6.56
C ASN A 125 -6.07 29.34 -6.41
N GLY A 126 -6.72 29.42 -5.25
CA GLY A 126 -7.78 28.52 -4.85
C GLY A 126 -8.90 28.47 -5.87
N THR A 127 -8.90 27.42 -6.70
CA THR A 127 -10.06 26.80 -7.32
C THR A 127 -9.54 25.73 -8.29
N GLU A 128 -9.39 24.50 -7.80
CA GLU A 128 -10.21 23.39 -8.30
C GLU A 128 -10.17 22.25 -7.27
N PRO A 129 -11.33 21.74 -6.83
CA PRO A 129 -11.43 20.55 -5.98
C PRO A 129 -11.11 19.29 -6.82
N GLY A 130 -9.84 19.14 -7.21
CA GLY A 130 -9.33 17.95 -7.87
C GLY A 130 -8.64 17.00 -6.90
N PHE A 131 -8.51 15.73 -7.29
CA PHE A 131 -7.72 14.74 -6.57
C PHE A 131 -6.29 15.25 -6.32
N LEU A 132 -5.73 14.87 -5.17
CA LEU A 132 -4.33 15.13 -4.87
C LEU A 132 -3.47 14.06 -5.53
N THR A 133 -2.62 14.43 -6.48
CA THR A 133 -1.73 13.50 -7.18
C THR A 133 -0.32 13.56 -6.61
N ILE A 134 0.26 12.40 -6.28
CA ILE A 134 1.61 12.24 -5.74
C ILE A 134 2.39 11.26 -6.62
N HIS A 135 3.59 11.66 -7.06
CA HIS A 135 4.47 10.78 -7.83
C HIS A 135 5.37 9.96 -6.91
N ILE A 136 5.42 8.65 -7.14
CA ILE A 136 6.27 7.68 -6.44
C ILE A 136 7.28 7.11 -7.42
N ASP A 137 8.55 7.48 -7.22
CA ASP A 137 9.63 7.17 -8.15
C ASP A 137 10.55 6.03 -7.69
N ASN A 138 10.61 5.77 -6.38
CA ASN A 138 11.64 4.90 -5.81
C ASN A 138 11.12 3.49 -5.49
N PHE A 139 9.84 3.23 -5.70
CA PHE A 139 9.18 1.99 -5.31
C PHE A 139 8.27 1.50 -6.42
N THR A 140 8.09 0.18 -6.47
CA THR A 140 7.14 -0.44 -7.41
C THR A 140 5.71 -0.31 -6.90
N LEU A 141 4.75 -0.37 -7.80
CA LEU A 141 3.34 -0.38 -7.49
C LEU A 141 2.99 -1.52 -6.52
N ALA A 142 3.51 -2.72 -6.78
CA ALA A 142 3.27 -3.90 -5.94
C ALA A 142 3.72 -3.68 -4.49
N THR A 143 4.95 -3.19 -4.29
CA THR A 143 5.50 -2.90 -2.95
C THR A 143 4.64 -1.86 -2.23
N PHE A 144 4.16 -0.84 -2.95
CA PHE A 144 3.32 0.20 -2.36
C PHE A 144 1.90 -0.30 -2.03
N CYS A 145 1.33 -1.21 -2.84
CA CYS A 145 0.07 -1.89 -2.50
C CYS A 145 0.20 -2.70 -1.19
N CYS A 146 1.32 -3.42 -0.98
CA CYS A 146 1.58 -4.10 0.30
C CYS A 146 1.56 -3.12 1.47
N LEU A 147 2.23 -1.96 1.32
CA LEU A 147 2.23 -0.92 2.35
C LEU A 147 0.81 -0.41 2.62
N LEU A 148 0.05 -0.04 1.59
CA LEU A 148 -1.32 0.43 1.77
C LEU A 148 -2.20 -0.60 2.48
N ARG A 149 -2.12 -1.87 2.08
CA ARG A 149 -2.85 -2.95 2.77
C ARG A 149 -2.50 -3.00 4.25
N TYR A 150 -1.21 -2.89 4.59
CA TYR A 150 -0.78 -2.86 5.98
C TYR A 150 -1.33 -1.64 6.74
N LEU A 151 -1.30 -0.44 6.15
CA LEU A 151 -1.80 0.77 6.81
C LEU A 151 -3.31 0.72 7.07
N TYR A 152 -4.07 0.05 6.20
CA TYR A 152 -5.52 -0.09 6.34
C TYR A 152 -5.90 -1.21 7.31
N THR A 153 -5.23 -2.35 7.23
CA THR A 153 -5.69 -3.60 7.86
C THR A 153 -4.81 -4.10 8.99
N GLY A 154 -3.56 -3.64 9.06
CA GLY A 154 -2.51 -4.19 9.92
C GLY A 154 -1.96 -5.54 9.42
N GLU A 155 -2.46 -6.09 8.31
CA GLU A 155 -2.01 -7.35 7.74
C GLU A 155 -0.92 -7.13 6.68
N ILE A 156 0.04 -8.05 6.63
CA ILE A 156 1.03 -8.12 5.56
C ILE A 156 0.64 -9.28 4.63
N GLY A 157 0.45 -8.97 3.35
CA GLY A 157 0.30 -9.96 2.29
C GLY A 157 1.34 -9.70 1.21
N HIS A 158 2.16 -10.70 0.89
CA HIS A 158 3.22 -10.61 -0.13
C HIS A 158 2.68 -10.70 -1.55
N SER A 159 1.68 -11.56 -1.73
CA SER A 159 0.93 -11.67 -2.97
C SER A 159 -0.16 -10.61 -2.97
N ILE A 160 -0.16 -9.77 -4.00
CA ILE A 160 -1.11 -8.68 -4.15
C ILE A 160 -2.22 -9.08 -5.10
N ASP A 161 -3.41 -9.19 -4.53
CA ASP A 161 -4.66 -9.25 -5.27
C ASP A 161 -5.07 -7.82 -5.65
N SER A 162 -4.88 -7.46 -6.92
CA SER A 162 -5.20 -6.12 -7.43
C SER A 162 -6.70 -5.80 -7.35
N SER A 163 -7.59 -6.79 -7.26
CA SER A 163 -9.02 -6.55 -7.12
C SER A 163 -9.40 -5.88 -5.79
N GLN A 164 -8.48 -5.90 -4.80
CA GLN A 164 -8.68 -5.27 -3.49
C GLN A 164 -8.38 -3.77 -3.48
N PHE A 165 -7.87 -3.20 -4.58
CA PHE A 165 -7.39 -1.81 -4.62
C PHE A 165 -8.15 -1.00 -5.66
N ALA A 166 -8.40 0.26 -5.33
CA ALA A 166 -8.91 1.24 -6.27
C ALA A 166 -7.78 1.76 -7.16
N PHE A 167 -7.96 1.66 -8.48
CA PHE A 167 -7.02 2.20 -9.46
C PHE A 167 -7.70 3.21 -10.38
N SER A 168 -6.99 4.29 -10.69
CA SER A 168 -7.35 5.22 -11.75
C SER A 168 -6.79 4.72 -13.07
N THR A 169 -7.66 4.56 -14.06
CA THR A 169 -7.30 4.63 -15.47
C THR A 169 -7.44 6.08 -15.94
N LEU A 170 -6.54 6.96 -15.52
CA LEU A 170 -6.44 8.31 -16.05
C LEU A 170 -5.92 8.17 -17.48
N ASP A 171 -6.85 8.18 -18.42
CA ASP A 171 -6.65 8.01 -19.86
C ASP A 171 -6.20 6.60 -20.30
N PRO A 172 -7.11 5.79 -20.88
CA PRO A 172 -6.76 4.49 -21.47
C PRO A 172 -5.63 4.57 -22.51
N ALA A 173 -5.38 5.74 -23.10
CA ALA A 173 -4.31 5.96 -24.08
C ALA A 173 -2.91 6.16 -23.46
N ALA A 174 -2.80 6.36 -22.14
CA ALA A 174 -1.53 6.71 -21.46
C ALA A 174 -0.91 5.58 -20.61
N VAL A 175 -1.64 4.47 -20.42
CA VAL A 175 -1.15 3.33 -19.63
C VAL A 175 -0.22 2.48 -20.48
N VAL A 176 1.08 2.63 -20.26
CA VAL A 176 2.11 1.79 -20.88
C VAL A 176 2.40 0.62 -19.95
N VAL A 177 1.78 -0.53 -20.22
CA VAL A 177 2.11 -1.80 -19.56
C VAL A 177 3.18 -2.50 -20.39
N ARG A 178 4.27 -2.89 -19.74
CA ARG A 178 5.32 -3.70 -20.36
C ARG A 178 5.27 -5.11 -19.81
N ASP A 179 5.35 -6.06 -20.71
CA ASP A 179 5.55 -7.45 -20.33
C ASP A 179 6.95 -7.64 -19.73
N ALA A 180 7.02 -8.13 -18.49
CA ALA A 180 8.27 -8.40 -17.79
C ALA A 180 9.10 -9.49 -18.49
N SER A 181 8.46 -10.43 -19.18
CA SER A 181 9.09 -11.58 -19.84
C SER A 181 9.49 -11.29 -21.29
N SER A 182 8.67 -10.54 -22.04
CA SER A 182 8.92 -10.27 -23.47
C SER A 182 9.43 -8.86 -23.78
N GLY A 183 9.34 -7.92 -22.83
CA GLY A 183 9.73 -6.53 -23.04
C GLY A 183 8.85 -5.76 -24.03
N CYS A 184 7.82 -6.40 -24.60
CA CYS A 184 6.91 -5.78 -25.55
C CYS A 184 6.02 -4.74 -24.86
N VAL A 185 5.93 -3.56 -25.48
CA VAL A 185 4.98 -2.50 -25.13
C VAL A 185 3.69 -2.75 -25.91
N LYS A 186 2.54 -2.88 -25.24
CA LYS A 186 1.24 -2.91 -25.92
C LYS A 186 0.63 -1.51 -25.90
N ASP A 187 0.68 -0.83 -27.04
CA ASP A 187 0.29 0.59 -27.17
C ASP A 187 -1.22 0.89 -27.05
N ASN A 188 -2.08 -0.12 -26.90
CA ASN A 188 -3.53 0.08 -26.73
C ASN A 188 -4.15 -1.11 -26.02
N VAL A 189 -3.94 -1.20 -24.71
CA VAL A 189 -4.62 -2.21 -23.90
C VAL A 189 -5.98 -1.65 -23.49
N LYS A 190 -7.03 -1.97 -24.26
CA LYS A 190 -8.44 -1.70 -23.91
C LYS A 190 -8.94 -2.63 -22.79
N TRP A 191 -8.08 -2.96 -21.83
CA TRP A 191 -8.37 -3.87 -20.72
C TRP A 191 -8.36 -3.14 -19.39
N SER A 192 -9.19 -3.62 -18.48
CA SER A 192 -8.97 -3.37 -17.06
C SER A 192 -7.89 -4.34 -16.59
N PRO A 193 -6.72 -3.88 -16.10
CA PRO A 193 -5.70 -4.75 -15.47
C PRO A 193 -6.22 -5.48 -14.20
N LEU A 194 -7.51 -5.34 -13.88
CA LEU A 194 -8.20 -5.83 -12.69
C LEU A 194 -9.17 -6.99 -12.98
N GLU A 195 -9.21 -7.54 -14.19
CA GLU A 195 -10.01 -8.74 -14.44
C GLU A 195 -9.40 -9.96 -13.72
N PRO A 196 -10.18 -10.76 -12.95
CA PRO A 196 -9.67 -11.93 -12.21
C PRO A 196 -8.99 -12.99 -13.08
N THR A 197 -9.29 -13.01 -14.37
CA THR A 197 -8.69 -13.90 -15.38
C THR A 197 -7.43 -13.33 -16.01
N SER A 198 -7.00 -12.13 -15.59
CA SER A 198 -5.80 -11.48 -16.09
C SER A 198 -4.57 -12.27 -15.64
N SER A 199 -3.72 -12.63 -16.60
CA SER A 199 -2.40 -13.23 -16.34
C SER A 199 -1.43 -12.26 -15.64
N TRP A 200 -1.84 -11.02 -15.40
CA TRP A 200 -1.00 -9.97 -14.83
C TRP A 200 -1.22 -9.87 -13.33
N GLN A 201 -0.67 -10.84 -12.60
CA GLN A 201 -0.52 -10.72 -11.16
C GLN A 201 0.60 -9.70 -10.88
N LEU A 202 0.36 -8.82 -9.91
CA LEU A 202 1.45 -8.01 -9.36
C LEU A 202 2.51 -8.97 -8.81
N LYS A 203 3.79 -8.66 -9.06
CA LYS A 203 4.88 -9.50 -8.56
C LYS A 203 4.76 -9.66 -7.04
N ASP A 204 5.17 -10.82 -6.54
CA ASP A 204 5.30 -10.99 -5.10
C ASP A 204 6.35 -10.03 -4.56
N VAL A 205 6.03 -9.41 -3.41
CA VAL A 205 6.89 -8.40 -2.79
C VAL A 205 7.84 -9.08 -1.83
N ARG A 206 9.15 -8.84 -1.98
CA ARG A 206 10.16 -9.37 -1.05
C ARG A 206 10.10 -8.61 0.28
N TRP A 207 10.43 -9.29 1.38
CA TRP A 207 10.57 -8.66 2.69
C TRP A 207 11.57 -7.49 2.68
N THR A 208 12.64 -7.60 1.88
CA THR A 208 13.66 -6.58 1.72
C THR A 208 13.10 -5.30 1.08
N GLU A 209 12.23 -5.43 0.07
CA GLU A 209 11.58 -4.29 -0.59
C GLU A 209 10.63 -3.56 0.39
N LEU A 210 9.85 -4.32 1.15
CA LEU A 210 8.93 -3.77 2.14
C LEU A 210 9.67 -3.14 3.33
N LEU A 211 10.84 -3.69 3.70
CA LEU A 211 11.72 -3.12 4.73
C LEU A 211 12.21 -1.72 4.31
N PHE A 212 12.75 -1.56 3.10
CA PHE A 212 13.17 -0.25 2.59
C PHE A 212 12.01 0.75 2.49
N LEU A 213 10.85 0.29 2.01
CA LEU A 213 9.67 1.14 1.88
C LEU A 213 9.14 1.60 3.25
N SER A 214 9.05 0.69 4.21
CA SER A 214 8.57 1.01 5.57
C SER A 214 9.54 1.92 6.31
N ASP A 215 10.85 1.78 6.11
CA ASP A 215 11.84 2.71 6.65
C ASP A 215 11.72 4.10 6.01
N HIS A 216 11.57 4.16 4.69
CA HIS A 216 11.40 5.43 3.95
C HIS A 216 10.19 6.23 4.44
N PHE A 217 9.08 5.56 4.73
CA PHE A 217 7.86 6.18 5.27
C PHE A 217 7.82 6.18 6.81
N GLY A 218 8.86 5.75 7.51
CA GLY A 218 8.91 5.77 8.98
C GLY A 218 7.85 4.90 9.68
N ILE A 219 7.34 3.86 9.02
CA ILE A 219 6.33 2.94 9.59
C ILE A 219 7.04 1.90 10.45
N THR A 220 7.37 2.30 11.68
CA THR A 220 8.29 1.56 12.58
C THR A 220 7.85 0.14 12.88
N SER A 221 6.55 -0.10 13.10
CA SER A 221 6.02 -1.44 13.38
C SER A 221 6.23 -2.39 12.20
N LEU A 222 5.89 -1.94 10.99
CA LEU A 222 6.11 -2.69 9.76
C LEU A 222 7.60 -2.93 9.52
N ARG A 223 8.43 -1.89 9.69
CA ARG A 223 9.88 -1.98 9.53
C ARG A 223 10.49 -3.05 10.44
N ASN A 224 10.11 -3.06 11.72
CA ASN A 224 10.62 -4.04 12.66
C ASN A 224 10.19 -5.46 12.27
N GLN A 225 8.91 -5.64 11.93
CA GLN A 225 8.40 -6.93 11.48
C GLN A 225 9.10 -7.42 10.21
N CYS A 226 9.31 -6.56 9.21
CA CYS A 226 10.05 -6.92 8.01
C CYS A 226 11.52 -7.25 8.32
N LYS A 227 12.17 -6.49 9.21
CA LYS A 227 13.56 -6.74 9.62
C LYS A 227 13.70 -8.13 10.25
N ASP A 228 12.79 -8.49 11.15
CA ASP A 228 12.81 -9.78 11.84
C ASP A 228 12.58 -10.92 10.83
N ASN A 229 11.63 -10.77 9.90
CA ASN A 229 11.40 -11.75 8.84
C ASN A 229 12.57 -11.88 7.85
N VAL A 230 13.27 -10.77 7.52
CA VAL A 230 14.51 -10.84 6.72
C VAL A 230 15.56 -11.65 7.45
N ILE A 231 15.77 -11.41 8.75
CA ILE A 231 16.73 -12.15 9.57
C ILE A 231 16.38 -13.64 9.63
N GLU A 232 15.12 -13.98 9.88
CA GLU A 232 14.64 -15.37 9.91
C GLU A 232 14.77 -16.08 8.56
N SER A 233 14.78 -15.34 7.45
CA SER A 233 14.94 -15.88 6.11
C SER A 233 16.39 -16.15 5.70
N ILE A 234 17.39 -15.74 6.51
CA ILE A 234 18.80 -15.91 6.17
C ILE A 234 19.17 -17.40 6.12
N ASP A 235 19.73 -17.83 4.99
CA ASP A 235 20.23 -19.18 4.76
C ASP A 235 21.50 -19.21 3.89
N ASP A 236 22.05 -20.40 3.66
CA ASP A 236 23.26 -20.62 2.86
C ASP A 236 23.14 -20.09 1.41
N ARG A 237 21.93 -19.93 0.89
CA ARG A 237 21.67 -19.53 -0.49
C ARG A 237 21.59 -18.01 -0.65
N ASN A 238 21.16 -17.30 0.38
CA ASN A 238 20.82 -15.87 0.28
C ASN A 238 21.64 -14.96 1.21
N VAL A 239 22.39 -15.49 2.17
CA VAL A 239 23.04 -14.66 3.21
C VAL A 239 23.97 -13.59 2.62
N ILE A 240 24.71 -13.93 1.57
CA ILE A 240 25.62 -12.97 0.92
C ILE A 240 24.83 -11.87 0.19
N GLU A 241 23.81 -12.25 -0.59
CA GLU A 241 22.93 -11.27 -1.25
C GLU A 241 22.31 -10.33 -0.21
N ILE A 242 21.77 -10.86 0.89
CA ILE A 242 21.16 -10.07 1.97
C ILE A 242 22.18 -9.11 2.60
N LEU A 243 23.41 -9.54 2.86
CA LEU A 243 24.45 -8.67 3.43
C LEU A 243 24.75 -7.46 2.53
N PHE A 244 24.78 -7.66 1.21
CA PHE A 244 25.06 -6.58 0.26
C PHE A 244 23.84 -5.74 -0.12
N GLU A 245 22.64 -6.34 -0.20
CA GLU A 245 21.42 -5.62 -0.57
C GLU A 245 20.81 -4.87 0.62
N VAL A 246 20.88 -5.45 1.82
CA VAL A 246 20.14 -4.97 3.00
C VAL A 246 21.06 -4.68 4.17
N GLY A 247 22.06 -5.53 4.41
CA GLY A 247 22.97 -5.41 5.55
C GLY A 247 23.67 -4.04 5.62
N CYS A 248 24.08 -3.48 4.48
CA CYS A 248 24.69 -2.15 4.45
C CYS A 248 23.78 -1.00 4.92
N SER A 249 22.46 -1.19 4.93
CA SER A 249 21.48 -0.17 5.37
C SER A 249 20.86 -0.48 6.74
N PHE A 250 20.88 -1.75 7.17
CA PHE A 250 20.22 -2.19 8.38
C PHE A 250 21.18 -3.02 9.25
N GLU A 251 21.83 -2.35 10.21
CA GLU A 251 22.86 -2.96 11.09
C GLU A 251 22.40 -4.23 11.80
N GLY A 252 21.12 -4.34 12.19
CA GLY A 252 20.59 -5.56 12.78
C GLY A 252 20.59 -6.76 11.82
N VAL A 253 20.25 -6.53 10.54
CA VAL A 253 20.31 -7.56 9.49
C VAL A 253 21.75 -7.89 9.17
N LYS A 254 22.63 -6.88 9.11
CA LYS A 254 24.07 -7.07 8.90
C LYS A 254 24.69 -7.96 9.97
N ALA A 255 24.41 -7.65 11.23
CA ALA A 255 24.94 -8.42 12.35
C ALA A 255 24.49 -9.88 12.27
N ALA A 256 23.19 -10.13 12.05
CA ALA A 256 22.67 -11.49 11.91
C ALA A 256 23.29 -12.26 10.73
N GLY A 257 23.44 -11.62 9.57
CA GLY A 257 24.06 -12.24 8.41
C GLY A 257 25.54 -12.57 8.63
N LEU A 258 26.30 -11.68 9.27
CA LEU A 258 27.71 -11.92 9.60
C LEU A 258 27.88 -13.06 10.63
N ASP A 259 26.99 -13.15 11.63
CA ASP A 259 26.98 -14.26 12.59
C ASP A 259 26.67 -15.57 11.87
N TYR A 260 25.64 -15.59 11.01
CA TYR A 260 25.30 -16.76 10.21
C TYR A 260 26.48 -17.25 9.35
N VAL A 261 27.19 -16.34 8.67
CA VAL A 261 28.37 -16.70 7.87
C VAL A 261 29.50 -17.28 8.73
N ALA A 262 29.72 -16.73 9.92
CA ALA A 262 30.75 -17.23 10.83
C ALA A 262 30.42 -18.64 11.35
N ASP A 263 29.16 -18.87 11.71
CA ASP A 263 28.66 -20.14 12.24
C ASP A 263 28.58 -21.24 11.17
N ASN A 264 28.38 -20.87 9.90
CA ASN A 264 28.21 -21.81 8.77
C ASN A 264 29.37 -21.78 7.78
N LYS A 265 30.56 -21.34 8.21
CA LYS A 265 31.74 -21.17 7.33
C LYS A 265 32.13 -22.43 6.53
N GLU A 266 32.01 -23.61 7.12
CA GLU A 266 32.38 -24.86 6.43
C GLU A 266 31.45 -25.19 5.26
N SER A 267 30.17 -24.84 5.38
CA SER A 267 29.17 -25.02 4.32
C SER A 267 29.37 -24.00 3.20
N LEU A 268 29.52 -22.71 3.59
CA LEU A 268 29.60 -21.60 2.64
C LEU A 268 30.88 -21.57 1.81
N PHE A 269 32.01 -21.99 2.39
CA PHE A 269 33.32 -22.00 1.73
C PHE A 269 33.75 -23.40 1.25
N LYS A 270 32.78 -24.31 1.11
CA LYS A 270 33.04 -25.68 0.69
C LYS A 270 33.64 -25.71 -0.73
N ASP A 271 34.53 -26.68 -0.95
CA ASP A 271 35.18 -26.93 -2.24
C ASP A 271 36.02 -25.74 -2.77
N GLY A 272 36.40 -24.80 -1.89
CA GLY A 272 37.20 -23.63 -2.24
C GLY A 272 36.42 -22.54 -2.97
N ASN A 273 35.09 -22.60 -2.97
CA ASN A 273 34.25 -21.54 -3.52
C ASN A 273 34.30 -20.29 -2.62
N ASP A 274 34.56 -19.13 -3.23
CA ASP A 274 34.42 -17.85 -2.55
C ASP A 274 32.98 -17.35 -2.70
N PRO A 275 32.18 -17.32 -1.63
CA PRO A 275 30.80 -16.87 -1.69
C PRO A 275 30.67 -15.36 -1.99
N PHE A 276 31.77 -14.59 -1.92
CA PHE A 276 31.81 -13.15 -2.22
C PHE A 276 32.19 -12.82 -3.67
N GLU A 277 32.54 -13.82 -4.50
CA GLU A 277 33.13 -13.61 -5.84
C GLU A 277 32.28 -12.69 -6.73
N GLU A 278 30.95 -12.85 -6.73
CA GLU A 278 30.02 -12.04 -7.51
C GLU A 278 29.99 -10.55 -7.09
N TYR A 279 30.43 -10.26 -5.86
CA TYR A 279 30.38 -8.94 -5.24
C TYR A 279 31.74 -8.26 -5.16
N ARG A 280 32.82 -8.88 -5.67
CA ARG A 280 34.21 -8.38 -5.58
C ARG A 280 34.42 -6.94 -6.07
N CYS A 281 33.57 -6.47 -7.00
CA CYS A 281 33.64 -5.12 -7.56
C CYS A 281 32.87 -4.07 -6.72
N ARG A 282 32.10 -4.48 -5.71
CA ARG A 282 31.38 -3.56 -4.81
C ARG A 282 32.35 -2.98 -3.78
N LYS A 283 32.25 -1.68 -3.51
CA LYS A 283 33.13 -0.97 -2.57
C LYS A 283 33.07 -1.54 -1.15
N GLU A 284 31.93 -2.13 -0.79
CA GLU A 284 31.65 -2.71 0.52
C GLU A 284 32.24 -4.12 0.69
N CYS A 285 32.63 -4.79 -0.40
CA CYS A 285 33.02 -6.20 -0.37
C CYS A 285 34.21 -6.45 0.55
N TYR A 286 35.27 -5.67 0.40
CA TYR A 286 36.46 -5.78 1.25
C TYR A 286 36.11 -5.58 2.73
N THR A 287 35.29 -4.58 3.05
CA THR A 287 34.86 -4.32 4.43
C THR A 287 34.08 -5.49 5.02
N LEU A 288 33.11 -6.04 4.27
CA LEU A 288 32.33 -7.20 4.71
C LEU A 288 33.20 -8.44 4.90
N MET A 289 34.12 -8.73 3.98
CA MET A 289 35.05 -9.86 4.12
C MET A 289 35.92 -9.73 5.39
N VAL A 290 36.43 -8.53 5.67
CA VAL A 290 37.22 -8.27 6.89
C VAL A 290 36.37 -8.47 8.15
N GLU A 291 35.12 -8.02 8.15
CA GLU A 291 34.20 -8.23 9.28
C GLU A 291 33.89 -9.72 9.50
N VAL A 292 33.66 -10.48 8.43
CA VAL A 292 33.49 -11.93 8.48
C VAL A 292 34.72 -12.61 9.07
N MET A 293 35.93 -12.30 8.56
CA MET A 293 37.17 -12.89 9.08
C MET A 293 37.38 -12.58 10.57
N LYS A 294 37.01 -11.38 11.02
CA LYS A 294 37.07 -11.01 12.45
C LYS A 294 36.12 -11.85 13.30
N ARG A 295 34.88 -12.05 12.85
CA ARG A 295 33.90 -12.89 13.55
C ARG A 295 34.33 -14.35 13.61
N MET A 296 34.90 -14.87 12.51
CA MET A 296 35.43 -16.23 12.45
C MET A 296 36.64 -16.48 13.36
N SER A 297 37.39 -15.44 13.71
CA SER A 297 38.58 -15.53 14.58
C SER A 297 38.27 -15.33 16.07
N GLY A 298 37.09 -14.80 16.38
CA GLY A 298 36.65 -14.49 17.74
C GLY A 298 35.82 -15.59 18.42
N ASN A 299 35.41 -16.61 17.65
CA ASN A 299 34.71 -17.81 18.10
C ASN A 299 35.67 -19.00 18.08
#